data_AF-A0A699QY70-F1
#
_entry.id   AF-A0A699QY70-F1
#
_cell.length_a   1.000
_cell.length_b   1.000
_cell.length_c   1.000
_cell.angle_alpha   90.00
_cell.angle_beta   90.00
_cell.angle_gamma   90.00
#
_symmetry.space_group_name_H-M   'P 1'
#
loop_
_entity.id
_entity.type
_entity.pdbx_description
1 polymer ?
#
loop_
_entity_poly.entity_id
_entity_poly.type
_entity_poly.pdbx_seq_one_letter_code
_entity_poly.pdbx_strand_id
1 'polypeptide(L)'
;SDKLEDALWAFRTAFKTSIGCTSYRLVYRKACHLPLELEHKAYWALKHANFDLKTAGDHRKLQLNELNELRDQAYENSLIYKE
;
A
#
# COMPACT_ATOMS: atom_id res chain seq x y z
N SER A 1 -1.99 -35.53 18.66
CA SER A 1 -1.72 -34.82 17.39
C SER A 1 -0.64 -33.78 17.60
N ASP A 2 -0.84 -32.85 18.53
CA ASP A 2 0.03 -31.67 18.74
C ASP A 2 1.50 -31.99 19.02
N LYS A 3 1.78 -33.05 19.79
CA LYS A 3 3.15 -33.50 20.10
C LYS A 3 3.96 -33.93 18.87
N LEU A 4 3.30 -34.44 17.82
CA LEU A 4 3.98 -34.86 16.58
C LEU A 4 4.40 -33.62 15.79
N GLU A 5 3.53 -32.62 15.72
CA GLU A 5 3.77 -31.39 14.98
C GLU A 5 4.87 -30.54 15.64
N ASP A 6 4.87 -30.47 16.97
CA ASP A 6 5.95 -29.86 17.75
C ASP A 6 7.30 -30.57 17.55
N ALA A 7 7.29 -31.91 17.52
CA ALA A 7 8.50 -32.70 17.28
C ALA A 7 9.05 -32.49 15.86
N LEU A 8 8.17 -32.44 14.85
CA LEU A 8 8.54 -32.13 13.47
C LEU A 8 9.07 -30.70 13.33
N TRP A 9 8.47 -29.74 14.01
CA TRP A 9 8.95 -28.36 14.06
C TRP A 9 10.36 -28.28 14.66
N ALA A 10 10.56 -28.90 15.82
CA ALA A 10 11.86 -28.97 16.49
C ALA A 10 12.92 -29.62 15.60
N PHE A 11 12.59 -30.72 14.91
CA PHE A 11 13.52 -31.35 13.97
C PHE A 11 13.89 -30.42 12.82
N ARG A 12 12.92 -29.73 12.21
CA ARG A 12 13.15 -28.81 11.08
C ARG A 12 14.01 -27.59 11.44
N THR A 13 13.92 -27.11 12.68
CA THR A 13 14.64 -25.91 13.14
C THR A 13 15.94 -26.20 13.88
N ALA A 14 16.05 -27.32 14.60
CA ALA A 14 17.23 -27.66 15.40
C ALA A 14 18.24 -28.52 14.65
N PHE A 15 17.79 -29.42 13.78
CA PHE A 15 18.69 -30.30 13.03
C PHE A 15 19.41 -29.52 11.92
N LYS A 16 20.74 -29.51 11.99
CA LYS A 16 21.61 -28.93 10.97
C LYS A 16 22.14 -30.05 10.07
N THR A 17 22.08 -29.85 8.76
CA THR A 17 22.71 -30.75 7.78
C THR A 17 24.24 -30.64 7.84
N SER A 18 24.97 -31.52 7.15
CA SER A 18 26.44 -31.47 7.04
C SER A 18 26.98 -30.13 6.52
N ILE A 19 26.14 -29.34 5.85
CA ILE A 19 26.42 -27.99 5.34
C ILE A 19 26.21 -26.90 6.43
N GLY A 20 25.80 -27.29 7.64
CA GLY A 20 25.57 -26.39 8.78
C GLY A 20 24.28 -25.57 8.72
N CYS A 21 23.40 -25.86 7.74
CA CYS A 21 22.10 -25.20 7.57
C CYS A 21 20.97 -26.07 8.10
N THR A 22 19.92 -25.44 8.63
CA THR A 22 18.71 -26.17 9.04
C THR A 22 17.83 -26.47 7.84
N SER A 23 17.07 -27.57 7.91
CA SER A 23 16.11 -27.99 6.87
C SER A 23 15.16 -26.84 6.50
N TYR A 24 14.61 -26.15 7.50
CA TYR A 24 13.75 -24.98 7.31
C TYR A 24 14.45 -23.88 6.49
N ARG A 25 15.72 -23.59 6.78
CA ARG A 25 16.48 -22.53 6.12
C ARG A 25 16.84 -22.88 4.67
N LEU A 26 16.90 -24.16 4.30
CA LEU A 26 17.13 -24.58 2.92
C LEU A 26 15.86 -24.42 2.07
N VAL A 27 14.70 -24.78 2.62
CA VAL A 27 13.42 -24.74 1.91
C VAL A 27 12.83 -23.33 1.86
N TYR A 28 12.82 -22.64 3.00
CA TYR A 28 12.00 -21.43 3.16
C TYR A 28 12.80 -20.14 3.08
N ARG A 29 14.12 -20.13 3.29
CA ARG A 29 14.88 -18.87 3.32
C ARG A 29 14.71 -18.10 2.01
N LYS A 30 15.04 -18.69 0.86
CA LYS A 30 14.90 -17.99 -0.43
C LYS A 30 13.44 -17.87 -0.87
N ALA A 31 12.61 -18.89 -0.61
CA ALA A 31 11.22 -18.91 -1.05
C ALA A 31 10.29 -17.97 -0.23
N CYS A 32 10.63 -17.61 1.01
CA CYS A 32 9.83 -16.68 1.83
C CYS A 32 10.22 -15.22 1.66
N HIS A 33 11.45 -14.93 1.19
CA HIS A 33 11.84 -13.54 0.92
C HIS A 33 11.08 -12.97 -0.28
N LEU A 34 10.90 -13.76 -1.33
CA LEU A 34 10.26 -13.29 -2.57
C LEU A 34 8.78 -12.88 -2.37
N PRO A 35 7.91 -13.68 -1.73
CA PRO A 35 6.52 -13.29 -1.45
C PRO A 35 6.43 -12.04 -0.56
N LEU A 36 7.25 -11.96 0.49
CA LEU A 36 7.25 -10.82 1.41
C LEU A 36 7.69 -9.53 0.71
N GLU A 37 8.71 -9.60 -0.15
CA GLU A 37 9.14 -8.46 -0.95
C GLU A 37 8.05 -8.01 -1.93
N LEU A 38 7.31 -8.94 -2.53
CA LEU A 38 6.21 -8.63 -3.43
C LEU A 38 5.03 -8.01 -2.69
N GLU A 39 4.62 -8.56 -1.53
CA GLU A 39 3.58 -7.99 -0.68
C GLU A 39 3.95 -6.57 -0.21
N HIS A 40 5.20 -6.37 0.20
CA HIS A 40 5.68 -5.05 0.62
C HIS A 40 5.65 -4.04 -0.53
N LYS A 41 6.10 -4.43 -1.73
CA LYS A 41 6.04 -3.58 -2.93
C LYS A 41 4.61 -3.25 -3.31
N ALA A 42 3.70 -4.23 -3.28
CA ALA A 42 2.28 -4.03 -3.56
C ALA A 42 1.65 -3.08 -2.54
N TYR A 43 1.96 -3.24 -1.25
CA TYR A 43 1.51 -2.35 -0.19
C TYR A 43 1.99 -0.91 -0.40
N TRP A 44 3.26 -0.72 -0.75
CA TRP A 44 3.80 0.61 -1.05
C TRP A 44 3.16 1.25 -2.28
N ALA A 45 2.97 0.50 -3.37
CA ALA A 45 2.31 1.00 -4.57
C ALA A 45 0.86 1.44 -4.26
N LEU A 46 0.13 0.64 -3.47
CA LEU A 46 -1.22 0.98 -3.03
C LEU A 46 -1.23 2.24 -2.15
N LYS A 47 -0.30 2.35 -1.21
CA LYS A 47 -0.17 3.51 -0.33
C LYS A 47 0.11 4.79 -1.12
N HIS A 48 1.00 4.72 -2.12
CA HIS A 48 1.29 5.83 -3.02
C HIS A 48 0.06 6.23 -3.84
N ALA A 49 -0.60 5.28 -4.50
CA ALA A 49 -1.79 5.56 -5.31
C ALA A 49 -2.92 6.21 -4.48
N ASN A 50 -3.11 5.78 -3.24
CA ASN A 50 -4.09 6.39 -2.32
C ASN A 50 -3.72 7.82 -1.91
N PHE A 51 -2.42 8.09 -1.72
CA PHE A 51 -1.94 9.45 -1.43
C PHE A 51 -2.14 10.39 -2.62
N ASP A 52 -1.83 9.91 -3.82
CA ASP A 52 -2.01 10.66 -5.07
C ASP A 52 -3.49 10.96 -5.30
N LEU A 53 -4.39 9.98 -5.04
CA LEU A 53 -5.83 10.18 -5.18
C LEU A 53 -6.37 11.25 -4.24
N LYS A 54 -5.94 11.26 -2.97
CA LYS A 54 -6.36 12.28 -2.00
C LYS A 54 -5.90 13.68 -2.44
N THR A 55 -4.63 13.79 -2.83
CA THR A 55 -4.05 15.06 -3.29
C THR A 55 -4.74 15.57 -4.56
N ALA A 56 -5.04 14.68 -5.52
CA ALA A 56 -5.78 15.02 -6.72
C ALA A 56 -7.23 15.45 -6.41
N GLY A 57 -7.87 14.79 -5.44
CA GLY A 57 -9.20 15.15 -4.97
C GLY A 57 -9.24 16.55 -4.35
N ASP A 58 -8.28 16.85 -3.46
CA ASP A 58 -8.15 18.16 -2.83
C ASP A 58 -7.86 19.26 -3.86
N HIS A 59 -6.97 19.00 -4.82
CA HIS A 59 -6.69 19.94 -5.91
C HIS A 59 -7.93 20.22 -6.79
N ARG A 60 -8.66 19.17 -7.17
CA ARG A 60 -9.89 19.30 -7.96
C ARG A 60 -10.96 20.09 -7.20
N LYS A 61 -11.08 19.88 -5.88
CA LYS A 61 -12.02 20.63 -5.04
C LYS A 61 -11.69 22.12 -5.02
N LEU A 62 -10.41 22.47 -4.92
CA LEU A 62 -9.94 23.85 -5.00
C LEU A 62 -10.27 24.48 -6.36
N GLN A 63 -9.99 23.79 -7.46
CA GLN A 63 -10.31 24.27 -8.81
C GLN A 63 -11.82 24.52 -9.00
N LEU A 64 -12.68 23.65 -8.45
CA LEU A 64 -14.13 23.83 -8.50
C LEU A 64 -14.60 25.05 -7.70
N ASN A 65 -14.00 25.30 -6.55
CA ASN A 65 -14.32 26.48 -5.75
C ASN A 65 -13.96 27.77 -6.48
N GLU A 66 -12.75 27.86 -7.05
CA GLU A 66 -12.32 29.02 -7.85
C GLU A 66 -13.27 29.29 -9.02
N LEU A 67 -13.69 28.22 -9.72
CA LEU A 67 -14.61 28.35 -10.85
C LEU A 67 -16.01 28.82 -10.41
N ASN A 68 -16.45 28.42 -9.22
CA ASN A 68 -17.71 28.88 -8.65
C ASN A 68 -17.65 30.36 -8.26
N GLU A 69 -16.54 30.82 -7.66
CA GLU A 69 -16.33 32.24 -7.34
C GLU A 69 -16.34 33.11 -8.60
N LEU A 70 -15.68 32.67 -9.68
CA LEU A 70 -15.70 33.38 -10.96
C LEU A 70 -17.12 33.48 -11.54
N ARG A 71 -17.92 32.43 -11.40
CA ARG A 71 -19.32 32.44 -11.84
C ARG A 71 -20.16 33.42 -11.03
N ASP A 72 -19.98 33.45 -9.72
CA ASP A 72 -20.70 34.35 -8.83
C ASP A 72 -20.32 35.81 -9.14
N GLN A 73 -19.04 36.10 -9.35
CA GLN A 73 -18.58 37.42 -9.81
C GLN A 73 -19.19 37.82 -11.17
N ALA A 74 -19.24 36.89 -12.13
CA ALA A 74 -19.86 37.16 -13.43
C ALA A 74 -21.38 37.44 -13.31
N TYR A 75 -22.06 36.73 -12.40
CA TYR A 75 -23.48 36.94 -12.12
C TYR A 75 -23.73 38.33 -11.55
N GLU A 76 -23.00 38.73 -10.50
CA GLU A 76 -23.08 40.06 -9.90
C GLU A 76 -22.77 41.16 -10.92
N ASN A 77 -21.71 41.01 -11.71
CA ASN A 77 -21.36 41.96 -12.78
C ASN A 77 -22.49 42.08 -13.81
N SER A 78 -23.12 40.97 -14.20
CA SER A 78 -24.22 40.97 -15.16
C SER A 78 -25.48 41.65 -14.63
N LEU A 79 -25.70 41.60 -13.31
CA LEU A 79 -26.82 42.26 -12.64
C LEU A 79 -26.63 43.79 -12.69
N ILE A 80 -25.40 44.26 -12.41
CA ILE A 80 -25.05 45.69 -12.44
C ILE A 80 -25.27 46.31 -13.83
N TYR A 81 -24.99 45.59 -14.92
CA TYR A 81 -25.22 46.10 -16.28
C TYR A 81 -26.69 46.09 -16.74
N LYS A 82 -27.58 45.44 -15.99
CA LYS A 82 -29.01 45.36 -16.31
C LYS A 82 -29.89 46.33 -15.50
N GLU A 83 -29.33 46.99 -14.49
CA GLU A 83 -29.93 48.19 -13.87
C GLU A 83 -29.66 49.44 -14.70
#